data_AF-A0A6B3ETM0-F1
#
_entry.id   AF-A0A6B3ETM0-F1
#
_cell.length_a   1.000
_cell.length_b   1.000
_cell.length_c   1.000
_cell.angle_alpha   90.00
_cell.angle_beta   90.00
_cell.angle_gamma   90.00
#
_symmetry.space_group_name_H-M   'P 1'
#
loop_
_entity.id
_entity.type
_entity.pdbx_description
1 polymer ?
#
loop_
_entity_poly.entity_id
_entity_poly.type
_entity_poly.pdbx_seq_one_letter_code
_entity_poly.pdbx_strand_id
1 'polypeptide(L)' 'ELADGDVDRDAFLGRFAEQWRSLDSAEFPFVQQIAEEFAGHDDRDQFLAALELTLSGLRLQAGAE' A
#
# COMPACT_ATOMS: atom_id res chain seq x y z
N GLU A 1 -2.98 -7.43 17.93
CA GLU A 1 -2.20 -8.31 17.03
C GLU A 1 -0.85 -7.73 16.63
N LEU A 2 -0.75 -6.82 15.65
CA LEU A 2 0.56 -6.25 15.27
C LEU A 2 1.15 -5.31 16.34
N ALA A 3 0.35 -4.34 16.81
CA ALA A 3 0.77 -3.39 17.84
C ALA A 3 1.02 -4.06 19.20
N ASP A 4 0.36 -5.20 19.44
CA ASP A 4 0.53 -6.01 20.65
C ASP A 4 1.70 -7.00 20.52
N GLY A 5 2.26 -7.17 19.32
CA GLY A 5 3.40 -8.05 19.02
C GLY A 5 3.05 -9.53 18.82
N ASP A 6 1.76 -9.88 18.75
CA ASP A 6 1.29 -11.26 18.60
C ASP A 6 1.56 -11.85 17.20
N VAL A 7 1.72 -11.00 16.19
CA VAL A 7 1.90 -11.38 14.79
C VAL A 7 2.99 -10.52 14.18
N ASP A 8 3.86 -11.12 13.37
CA ASP A 8 4.86 -10.39 12.58
C ASP A 8 4.17 -9.59 11.45
N ARG A 9 4.79 -8.50 11.02
CA ARG A 9 4.29 -7.63 9.95
C ARG A 9 4.02 -8.37 8.64
N ASP A 10 4.95 -9.21 8.23
CA ASP A 10 4.87 -9.93 6.96
C ASP A 10 3.74 -10.97 7.00
N ALA A 11 3.61 -11.70 8.12
CA ALA A 11 2.47 -12.58 8.35
C ALA A 11 1.14 -11.82 8.36
N PHE A 12 1.09 -10.62 8.94
CA PHE A 12 -0.13 -9.81 8.95
C PHE A 12 -0.53 -9.38 7.53
N LEU A 13 0.39 -8.80 6.75
CA LEU A 13 0.14 -8.36 5.38
C LEU A 13 -0.14 -9.53 4.44
N GLY A 14 0.56 -10.65 4.64
CA GLY A 14 0.38 -11.88 3.88
C GLY A 14 -1.07 -12.38 3.87
N ARG A 15 -1.77 -12.32 5.02
CA ARG A 15 -3.19 -12.71 5.12
C ARG A 15 -4.11 -11.87 4.23
N PHE A 16 -3.87 -10.55 4.17
CA PHE A 16 -4.65 -9.68 3.31
C PHE A 16 -4.31 -9.89 1.83
N ALA A 17 -3.03 -10.10 1.51
CA ALA A 17 -2.59 -10.42 0.16
C ALA A 17 -3.21 -11.74 -0.34
N GLU A 18 -3.33 -12.76 0.52
CA GLU A 18 -4.04 -14.01 0.19
C GLU A 18 -5.52 -13.77 -0.08
N GLN A 19 -6.18 -12.96 0.74
CA GLN A 19 -7.57 -12.57 0.51
C GLN A 19 -7.73 -11.85 -0.84
N TRP A 20 -6.83 -10.91 -1.15
CA TRP A 20 -6.85 -10.17 -2.40
C TRP A 20 -6.64 -11.09 -3.61
N ARG A 21 -5.73 -12.05 -3.51
CA ARG A 21 -5.51 -13.08 -4.53
C ARG A 21 -6.73 -13.96 -4.79
N SER A 22 -7.60 -14.14 -3.79
CA SER A 22 -8.83 -14.93 -3.93
C SER A 22 -10.00 -14.19 -4.58
N LEU A 23 -9.89 -12.88 -4.81
CA LEU A 23 -10.93 -12.10 -5.47
C LEU A 23 -11.04 -12.47 -6.96
N ASP A 24 -12.23 -12.34 -7.54
CA ASP A 24 -12.42 -12.56 -8.97
C ASP A 24 -11.58 -11.57 -9.77
N SER A 25 -10.63 -12.09 -10.55
CA SER A 25 -9.73 -11.31 -11.38
C SER A 25 -10.43 -10.51 -12.49
N ALA A 26 -11.62 -10.96 -12.93
CA ALA A 26 -12.39 -10.23 -13.94
C ALA A 26 -13.05 -8.98 -13.35
N GLU A 27 -13.43 -9.02 -12.06
CA GLU A 27 -14.03 -7.91 -11.34
C GLU A 27 -12.97 -6.98 -10.72
N PHE A 28 -11.85 -7.54 -10.23
CA PHE A 28 -10.80 -6.81 -9.53
C PHE A 28 -9.40 -6.96 -10.18
N PRO A 29 -9.24 -6.64 -11.47
CA PRO A 29 -7.97 -6.87 -12.18
C PRO A 29 -6.80 -6.06 -11.58
N PHE A 30 -7.06 -4.85 -11.11
CA PHE A 30 -6.02 -4.01 -10.49
C PHE A 30 -5.55 -4.57 -9.15
N VAL A 31 -6.48 -5.05 -8.30
CA VAL A 31 -6.14 -5.64 -7.00
C VAL A 31 -5.27 -6.87 -7.18
N GLN A 32 -5.58 -7.70 -8.19
CA GLN A 32 -4.75 -8.84 -8.55
C GLN A 32 -3.34 -8.43 -8.99
N GLN A 33 -3.22 -7.35 -9.76
CA GLN A 33 -1.93 -6.84 -10.22
C GLN A 33 -1.05 -6.35 -9.06
N ILE A 34 -1.63 -5.74 -8.03
CA ILE A 34 -0.86 -5.11 -6.94
C ILE A 34 -0.71 -5.98 -5.69
N ALA A 35 -1.30 -7.18 -5.65
CA ALA A 35 -1.33 -8.00 -4.44
C ALA A 35 0.08 -8.40 -3.95
N GLU A 36 1.05 -8.57 -4.86
CA GLU A 36 2.44 -8.85 -4.49
C GLU A 36 3.17 -7.61 -3.96
N GLU A 37 3.00 -6.47 -4.63
CA GLU A 37 3.53 -5.17 -4.17
C GLU A 37 2.98 -4.81 -2.78
N PHE A 38 1.69 -5.05 -2.56
CA PHE A 38 1.06 -4.88 -1.25
C PHE A 38 1.65 -5.82 -0.19
N ALA A 39 1.99 -7.06 -0.51
CA ALA A 39 2.56 -7.97 0.47
C ALA A 39 4.00 -7.57 0.88
N GLY A 40 4.78 -7.06 -0.07
CA GLY A 40 6.21 -6.79 0.10
C GLY A 40 6.58 -5.34 0.38
N HIS A 41 5.63 -4.40 0.35
CA HIS A 41 5.95 -2.99 0.59
C HIS A 41 6.54 -2.76 1.98
N ASP A 42 7.33 -1.69 2.10
CA ASP A 42 7.77 -1.13 3.37
C ASP A 42 6.88 0.06 3.75
N ASP A 43 6.34 0.07 4.97
CA ASP A 43 5.39 1.10 5.41
C ASP A 43 6.02 2.50 5.44
N ARG A 44 7.31 2.58 5.80
CA ARG A 44 8.03 3.85 5.89
C ARG A 44 8.27 4.41 4.49
N ASP A 45 8.68 3.57 3.55
CA ASP A 45 8.87 3.99 2.16
C ASP A 45 7.53 4.43 1.55
N GLN A 46 6.44 3.70 1.82
CA GLN A 46 5.10 4.06 1.38
C GLN A 46 4.65 5.42 1.96
N PHE A 47 4.92 5.67 3.24
CA PHE A 47 4.62 6.96 3.89
C PHE A 47 5.41 8.12 3.29
N LEU A 48 6.72 7.93 3.08
CA LEU A 48 7.59 8.96 2.48
C LEU A 48 7.19 9.26 1.04
N ALA A 49 6.83 8.25 0.26
CA ALA A 49 6.33 8.42 -1.11
C ALA A 49 5.03 9.25 -1.14
N ALA A 50 4.09 8.94 -0.25
CA ALA A 50 2.84 9.71 -0.14
C ALA A 50 3.07 11.16 0.30
N LEU A 51 3.99 11.38 1.25
CA LEU A 51 4.38 12.72 1.68
C LEU A 51 5.00 13.53 0.53
N GLU A 52 5.91 12.94 -0.23
CA GLU A 52 6.54 13.61 -1.37
C GLU A 52 5.54 13.93 -2.47
N LEU A 53 4.62 13.01 -2.78
CA LEU A 53 3.54 13.25 -3.73
C LEU A 53 2.67 14.45 -3.30
N THR A 54 2.34 14.52 -2.01
CA THR A 54 1.54 15.61 -1.43
C THR A 54 2.27 16.95 -1.51
N LEU A 55 3.53 16.99 -1.07
CA LEU A 55 4.35 18.20 -1.11
C LEU A 55 4.58 18.68 -2.55
N SER A 56 4.76 17.75 -3.49
CA SER A 56 4.87 18.07 -4.92
C SER A 56 3.61 18.74 -5.45
N GLY A 57 2.43 18.22 -5.11
CA GLY A 57 1.15 18.86 -5.46
C GLY A 57 1.01 20.28 -4.88
N LEU A 58 1.35 20.46 -3.61
CA LEU A 58 1.30 21.78 -2.96
C LEU A 58 2.25 22.80 -3.61
N ARG A 59 3.47 22.39 -3.96
CA ARG A 59 4.45 23.25 -4.66
C ARG A 59 3.93 23.67 -6.03
N LEU A 60 3.31 22.75 -6.78
CA LEU A 60 2.70 23.05 -8.07
C LEU A 60 1.57 24.08 -7.94
N GLN A 61 0.71 23.93 -6.93
CA GLN A 61 -0.38 24.88 -6.69
C GLN A 61 0.12 26.26 -6.27
N ALA A 62 1.16 26.32 -5.44
CA ALA A 62 1.74 27.58 -4.97
C ALA A 62 2.52 28.33 -6.06
N GLY A 63 3.11 27.62 -7.02
CA GLY A 63 3.84 28.21 -8.15
C GLY A 63 2.98 28.52 -9.39
N ALA A 64 1.68 28.22 -9.34
CA ALA A 64 0.74 28.47 -10.43
C ALA A 64 0.12 29.89 -10.39
N GLU A 65 0.70 30.80 -9.60
CA GLU A 65 0.36 32.23 -9.56
C GLU A 65 1.01 33.04 -10.68
#